data_AF-A0A931WS49-F1
#
_entry.id   AF-A0A931WS49-F1
#
_cell.length_a   1.000
_cell.length_b   1.000
_cell.length_c   1.000
_cell.angle_alpha   90.00
_cell.angle_beta   90.00
_cell.angle_gamma   90.00
#
_symmetry.space_group_name_H-M   'P 1'
#
loop_
_entity.id
_entity.type
_entity.pdbx_description
1 polymer ?
#
loop_
_entity_poly.entity_id
_entity_poly.type
_entity_poly.pdbx_seq_one_letter_code
_entity_poly.pdbx_strand_id
1 'polypeptide(L)' 'MKIGITCYPTYGGSGVVAAELGKELASRGHEVHFISYALPIRLTVTDRVYFHEVEV' A
#
# COMPACT_ATOMS: atom_id res chain seq x y z
N MET A 1 14.41 -1.55 3.21
CA MET A 1 14.45 -0.83 1.91
C MET A 1 13.31 0.19 1.87
N LYS A 2 13.36 1.17 0.96
CA LYS A 2 12.22 2.05 0.64
C LYS A 2 11.53 1.52 -0.62
N ILE A 3 10.25 1.23 -0.54
CA ILE A 3 9.50 0.50 -1.58
C ILE A 3 8.25 1.30 -1.95
N GLY A 4 8.06 1.58 -3.24
CA GLY A 4 6.83 2.16 -3.78
C GLY A 4 5.90 1.09 -4.34
N ILE A 5 4.62 1.13 -3.98
CA ILE A 5 3.57 0.24 -4.52
C ILE A 5 2.51 1.11 -5.18
N THR A 6 2.32 0.92 -6.49
CA THR A 6 1.17 1.44 -7.23
C THR A 6 0.16 0.33 -7.46
N CYS A 7 -1.12 0.61 -7.22
CA CYS A 7 -2.19 -0.35 -7.45
C CYS A 7 -3.52 0.35 -7.66
N TYR A 8 -4.46 -0.36 -8.30
CA TYR A 8 -5.86 0.01 -8.32
C TYR A 8 -6.49 -0.35 -6.95
N PRO A 9 -7.02 0.62 -6.18
CA PRO A 9 -7.58 0.44 -4.85
C PRO A 9 -9.04 -0.07 -4.92
N THR A 10 -9.31 -1.04 -5.80
CA THR A 10 -10.66 -1.57 -6.06
C THR A 10 -10.94 -2.85 -5.25
N TYR A 11 -12.22 -3.22 -5.16
CA TYR A 11 -12.67 -4.51 -4.61
C TYR A 11 -12.31 -5.66 -5.57
N GLY A 12 -11.01 -5.95 -5.66
CA GLY A 12 -10.45 -7.02 -6.48
C GLY A 12 -9.28 -7.71 -5.78
N GLY A 13 -8.93 -8.91 -6.25
CA GLY A 13 -7.84 -9.69 -5.66
C GLY A 13 -6.49 -8.96 -5.68
N SER A 14 -6.21 -8.18 -6.74
CA SER A 14 -4.94 -7.46 -6.89
C SER A 14 -4.74 -6.36 -5.84
N GLY A 15 -5.76 -5.56 -5.56
CA GLY A 15 -5.70 -4.51 -4.52
C GLY A 15 -5.49 -5.09 -3.13
N VAL A 16 -6.16 -6.22 -2.83
CA VAL A 16 -5.98 -6.94 -1.55
C VAL A 16 -4.56 -7.51 -1.45
N VAL A 17 -4.05 -8.15 -2.49
CA VAL A 17 -2.68 -8.69 -2.51
C VAL A 17 -1.65 -7.57 -2.32
N ALA A 18 -1.84 -6.42 -2.99
CA ALA A 18 -0.95 -5.27 -2.85
C ALA A 18 -0.93 -4.75 -1.40
N ALA A 19 -2.10 -4.61 -0.77
CA ALA A 19 -2.20 -4.16 0.62
C ALA A 19 -1.53 -5.13 1.59
N GLU A 20 -1.80 -6.44 1.49
CA GLU A 20 -1.23 -7.44 2.41
C GLU A 20 0.28 -7.61 2.20
N LEU A 21 0.76 -7.58 0.96
CA LEU A 21 2.19 -7.58 0.66
C LEU A 21 2.88 -6.36 1.28
N GLY A 22 2.30 -5.17 1.14
CA GLY A 22 2.87 -3.96 1.74
C GLY A 22 2.93 -4.01 3.26
N LYS A 23 1.92 -4.55 3.92
CA LYS A 23 1.94 -4.76 5.38
C LYS A 23 3.06 -5.72 5.81
N GLU A 24 3.22 -6.83 5.09
CA GLU A 24 4.25 -7.82 5.42
C GLU A 24 5.66 -7.30 5.13
N LEU A 25 5.83 -6.44 4.13
CA LEU A 25 7.09 -5.73 3.91
C LEU A 25 7.36 -4.73 5.05
N ALA A 26 6.34 -3.99 5.50
CA ALA A 26 6.48 -3.06 6.61
C ALA A 26 6.81 -3.77 7.93
N SER A 27 6.17 -4.92 8.21
CA SER A 27 6.46 -5.76 9.40
C SER A 27 7.90 -6.26 9.43
N ARG A 28 8.50 -6.48 8.27
CA ARG A 28 9.92 -6.84 8.09
C ARG A 28 10.88 -5.65 8.17
N GLY A 29 10.39 -4.45 8.47
CA GLY A 29 11.20 -3.25 8.68
C GLY A 29 11.46 -2.42 7.41
N HIS A 30 10.73 -2.68 6.32
CA HIS A 30 10.81 -1.83 5.11
C HIS A 30 9.91 -0.61 5.26
N GLU A 31 10.29 0.50 4.64
CA GLU A 31 9.40 1.66 4.45
C GLU A 31 8.62 1.47 3.16
N VAL A 32 7.30 1.42 3.26
CA VAL A 32 6.38 1.12 2.17
C VAL A 32 5.52 2.34 1.88
N HIS A 33 5.56 2.78 0.63
CA HIS A 33 4.82 3.94 0.14
C HIS A 33 3.80 3.48 -0.89
N PHE A 34 2.52 3.54 -0.54
CA PHE A 34 1.42 3.32 -1.48
C PHE A 34 1.12 4.60 -2.25
N ILE A 35 1.03 4.50 -3.58
CA ILE A 35 0.76 5.61 -4.49
C ILE A 35 -0.48 5.21 -5.30
N SER A 36 -1.61 5.81 -5.00
CA SER A 36 -2.89 5.45 -5.61
C SER A 36 -3.91 6.57 -5.44
N TYR A 37 -4.98 6.56 -6.25
CA TYR A 37 -6.03 7.59 -6.17
C TYR A 37 -6.98 7.43 -4.98
N ALA A 38 -6.87 6.33 -4.24
CA ALA A 38 -7.57 6.12 -2.98
C ALA A 38 -6.79 5.12 -2.13
N LEU A 39 -7.06 5.10 -0.83
CA LEU A 39 -6.41 4.17 0.09
C LEU A 39 -6.79 2.71 -0.28
N PRO A 40 -5.81 1.82 -0.52
CA PRO A 40 -6.10 0.42 -0.82
C PRO A 40 -6.93 -0.23 0.29
N ILE A 41 -7.93 -1.01 -0.10
CA ILE A 41 -8.81 -1.71 0.83
C ILE A 41 -7.97 -2.65 1.72
N ARG A 42 -8.30 -2.67 3.02
CA ARG A 42 -7.57 -3.34 4.11
C ARG A 42 -6.21 -2.71 4.46
N LEU A 43 -5.69 -1.71 3.75
CA LEU A 43 -4.49 -1.04 4.21
C LEU A 43 -4.78 -0.18 5.44
N THR A 44 -3.96 -0.32 6.48
CA THR A 44 -3.97 0.57 7.64
C THR A 44 -2.63 1.30 7.63
N VAL A 45 -2.68 2.63 7.75
CA VAL A 45 -1.46 3.43 7.91
C VAL A 45 -0.90 3.15 9.31
N THR A 46 0.34 2.69 9.36
CA THR A 46 1.08 2.33 10.57
C THR A 46 2.49 2.88 10.50
N ASP A 47 3.30 2.64 11.52
CA ASP A 47 4.74 2.84 11.40
C ASP A 47 5.27 2.13 10.15
N ARG A 48 6.00 2.88 9.33
CA ARG A 48 6.60 2.45 8.04
C ARG A 48 5.64 2.22 6.87
N VAL A 49 4.35 2.49 7.00
CA VAL A 49 3.41 2.51 5.87
C VAL A 49 2.97 3.94 5.60
N TYR A 50 3.15 4.40 4.37
CA TYR A 50 2.79 5.74 3.93
C TYR A 50 1.84 5.65 2.75
N PHE A 51 0.90 6.58 2.67
CA PHE A 51 -0.03 6.69 1.55
C PHE A 51 0.13 8.06 0.89
N HIS A 52 0.23 8.04 -0.43
CA HIS A 52 0.32 9.21 -1.30
C HIS A 52 -0.84 9.16 -2.28
N GLU A 53 -1.80 10.06 -2.08
CA GLU A 53 -2.93 10.22 -2.98
C GLU A 53 -2.50 10.94 -4.27
N VAL A 54 -2.93 10.44 -5.42
CA VAL A 54 -2.64 11.02 -6.74
C VAL A 54 -3.90 11.04 -7.61
N GLU A 55 -4.00 12.02 -8.50
CA GLU A 55 -5.07 12.08 -9.51
C GLU A 55 -4.78 11.12 -10.68
N VAL A 56 -5.84 10.64 -11.34
CA VAL A 56 -5.78 9.77 -12.54
C VAL A 56 -6.26 10.53 -13.77
#